data_AF-A0A1G9S7S1-F1
#
_entry.id   AF-A0A1G9S7S1-F1
#
_cell.length_a   1.000
_cell.length_b   1.000
_cell.length_c   1.000
_cell.angle_alpha   90.00
_cell.angle_beta   90.00
_cell.angle_gamma   90.00
#
_symmetry.space_group_name_H-M   'P 1'
#
loop_
_entity.id
_entity.type
_entity.pdbx_description
1 polymer ?
#
loop_
_entity_poly.entity_id
_entity_poly.type
_entity_poly.pdbx_seq_one_letter_code
_entity_poly.pdbx_strand_id
1 'polypeptide(L)'
;MINVLNIFAKGQMEDELLREEIDSFIANDSLLGKFYRDEKGHFFEDLTGEVRSDLRHLSEEKLFEYVTKCITKNSYEFWGERSDLADEYLAELNKSFESEDTYTANFSEEFYIETIKLIIQGGKWFEAFDIVEVDPSSEYQVIFRE
;
A
#
# COMPACT_ATOMS: atom_id res chain seq x y z
N MET A 1 9.62 -25.19 -6.91
CA MET A 1 8.27 -25.10 -6.33
C MET A 1 7.66 -23.85 -6.93
N ILE A 2 6.62 -23.98 -7.76
CA ILE A 2 5.95 -22.80 -8.30
C ILE A 2 5.32 -22.09 -7.11
N ASN A 3 5.70 -20.83 -6.88
CA ASN A 3 5.09 -20.03 -5.83
C ASN A 3 3.72 -19.60 -6.35
N VAL A 4 2.70 -20.43 -6.06
CA VAL A 4 1.31 -20.25 -6.48
C VAL A 4 0.80 -18.85 -6.14
N LEU A 5 1.21 -18.31 -5.00
CA LEU A 5 0.87 -16.97 -4.56
C LEU A 5 1.48 -15.88 -5.47
N ASN A 6 2.68 -16.09 -6.03
CA ASN A 6 3.24 -15.16 -7.03
C ASN A 6 2.44 -15.16 -8.32
N ILE A 7 1.96 -16.33 -8.77
CA ILE A 7 1.14 -16.41 -9.98
C ILE A 7 -0.19 -15.70 -9.76
N PHE A 8 -0.84 -15.95 -8.62
CA PHE A 8 -2.07 -15.25 -8.27
C PHE A 8 -1.85 -13.74 -8.18
N ALA A 9 -0.87 -13.29 -7.39
CA ALA A 9 -0.56 -11.86 -7.25
C ALA A 9 -0.26 -11.18 -8.60
N LYS A 10 0.50 -11.85 -9.47
CA LYS A 10 0.77 -11.37 -10.84
C LYS A 10 -0.51 -11.26 -11.67
N GLY A 11 -1.43 -12.22 -11.55
CA GLY A 11 -2.73 -12.18 -12.22
C GLY A 11 -3.66 -11.07 -11.72
N GLN A 12 -3.38 -10.46 -10.56
CA GLN A 12 -4.15 -9.36 -9.99
C GLN A 12 -3.55 -7.97 -10.27
N MET A 13 -2.42 -7.88 -10.97
CA MET A 13 -1.73 -6.60 -11.23
C MET A 13 -2.54 -5.61 -12.08
N GLU A 14 -3.51 -6.09 -12.85
CA GLU A 14 -4.39 -5.26 -13.68
C GLU A 14 -5.78 -5.08 -13.05
N ASP A 15 -5.99 -5.55 -11.81
CA ASP A 15 -7.23 -5.32 -11.08
C ASP A 15 -7.32 -3.83 -10.70
N GLU A 16 -8.36 -3.15 -11.19
CA GLU A 16 -8.50 -1.70 -11.05
C GLU A 16 -8.60 -1.26 -9.58
N LEU A 17 -9.25 -2.05 -8.73
CA LEU A 17 -9.41 -1.72 -7.31
C LEU A 17 -8.05 -1.86 -6.59
N LEU A 18 -7.32 -2.96 -6.82
CA LEU A 18 -6.00 -3.15 -6.22
C LEU A 18 -5.01 -2.10 -6.71
N ARG A 19 -5.09 -1.72 -7.98
CA ARG A 19 -4.28 -0.63 -8.55
C ARG A 19 -4.61 0.71 -7.92
N GLU A 20 -5.89 1.03 -7.71
CA GLU A 20 -6.26 2.25 -7.00
C GLU A 20 -5.67 2.29 -5.58
N GLU A 21 -5.66 1.18 -4.83
CA GLU A 21 -5.07 1.16 -3.49
C GLU A 21 -3.54 1.32 -3.44
N ILE A 22 -2.84 0.83 -4.47
CA ILE A 22 -1.38 0.80 -4.53
C ILE A 22 -0.83 2.08 -5.18
N ASP A 23 -1.49 2.56 -6.22
CA ASP A 23 -1.03 3.72 -7.00
C ASP A 23 -1.46 5.03 -6.35
N SER A 24 -2.56 5.01 -5.60
CA SER A 24 -3.07 6.21 -4.94
C SER A 24 -2.35 6.43 -3.60
N PHE A 25 -1.50 7.44 -3.54
CA PHE A 25 -0.88 7.94 -2.31
C PHE A 25 -1.89 8.61 -1.37
N ILE A 26 -3.13 8.13 -1.33
CA ILE A 26 -4.21 8.72 -0.54
C ILE A 26 -3.93 8.47 0.94
N ALA A 27 -3.98 9.56 1.72
CA ALA A 27 -3.67 9.53 3.13
C ALA A 27 -4.72 8.77 3.98
N ASN A 28 -5.94 8.62 3.45
CA ASN A 28 -7.08 7.96 4.09
C ASN A 28 -7.61 6.82 3.20
N ASP A 29 -8.21 5.80 3.82
CA ASP A 29 -8.92 4.68 3.19
C ASP A 29 -8.15 3.75 2.22
N SER A 30 -6.97 4.11 1.71
CA SER A 30 -6.11 3.20 0.95
C SER A 30 -5.24 2.30 1.86
N LEU A 31 -4.64 1.24 1.31
CA LEU A 31 -3.68 0.37 1.99
C LEU A 31 -2.50 1.18 2.51
N LEU A 32 -2.07 2.18 1.73
CA LEU A 32 -0.97 3.08 2.01
C LEU A 32 -1.38 4.23 2.94
N GLY A 33 -2.68 4.49 3.11
CA GLY A 33 -3.24 5.30 4.20
C GLY A 33 -2.83 4.79 5.59
N LYS A 34 -2.46 3.51 5.72
CA LYS A 34 -1.85 2.95 6.94
C LYS A 34 -0.46 3.51 7.25
N PHE A 35 0.17 4.23 6.32
CA PHE A 35 1.44 4.91 6.56
C PHE A 35 1.24 6.31 7.16
N TYR A 36 0.05 6.90 6.99
CA TYR A 36 -0.30 8.23 7.48
C TYR A 36 -0.91 8.17 8.90
N ARG A 37 -0.22 7.47 9.80
CA ARG A 37 -0.61 7.32 11.22
C ARG A 37 0.58 7.22 12.15
N ASP A 38 0.31 7.48 13.42
CA ASP A 38 1.19 7.19 14.54
C ASP A 38 0.47 6.28 15.56
N GLU A 39 1.03 6.18 16.76
CA GLU A 39 0.47 5.42 17.89
C GLU A 39 -0.90 5.92 18.35
N LYS A 40 -1.31 7.15 17.98
CA LYS A 40 -2.61 7.74 18.33
C LYS A 40 -3.63 7.64 17.18
N GLY A 41 -3.26 7.01 16.06
CA GLY A 41 -4.13 6.82 14.89
C GLY A 41 -3.73 7.68 13.68
N HIS A 42 -4.66 7.86 12.75
CA HIS A 42 -4.43 8.62 11.52
C HIS A 42 -4.12 10.10 11.78
N PHE A 43 -3.34 10.70 10.87
CA PHE A 43 -2.98 12.13 10.94
C PHE A 43 -4.10 13.04 10.49
N PHE A 44 -4.99 12.55 9.64
CA PHE A 44 -6.12 13.30 9.10
C PHE A 44 -7.42 12.66 9.58
N GLU A 45 -8.40 13.49 9.89
CA GLU A 45 -9.73 13.03 10.28
C GLU A 45 -10.51 12.58 9.04
N ASP A 46 -11.02 11.35 9.06
CA ASP A 46 -11.65 10.70 7.89
C ASP A 46 -12.78 11.55 7.25
N LEU A 47 -13.61 12.20 8.07
CA LEU A 47 -14.78 12.95 7.60
C LEU A 47 -14.47 14.35 7.07
N THR A 48 -13.36 14.96 7.53
CA THR A 48 -13.07 16.38 7.28
C THR A 48 -11.79 16.59 6.49
N GLY A 49 -10.91 15.58 6.43
CA GLY A 49 -9.55 15.71 5.92
C GLY A 49 -8.67 16.63 6.78
N GLU A 50 -9.18 17.14 7.91
CA GLU A 50 -8.42 18.05 8.77
C GLU A 50 -7.33 17.30 9.53
N VAL A 51 -6.19 17.96 9.73
CA VAL A 51 -5.11 17.46 10.58
C VAL A 51 -5.64 17.21 12.00
N ARG A 52 -5.31 16.06 12.58
CA ARG A 52 -5.73 15.66 13.92
C ARG A 52 -5.37 16.74 14.96
N SER A 53 -6.31 17.01 15.87
CA SER A 53 -6.24 18.14 16.82
C SER A 53 -4.92 18.30 17.58
N ASP A 54 -4.27 17.21 17.98
CA ASP A 54 -3.00 17.24 18.71
C ASP A 54 -1.81 17.60 17.84
N LEU A 55 -1.91 17.59 16.51
CA LEU A 55 -0.86 18.01 15.58
C LEU A 55 -1.03 19.45 15.10
N ARG A 56 -2.23 20.03 15.24
CA ARG A 56 -2.56 21.41 14.78
C ARG A 56 -1.73 22.52 15.44
N HIS A 57 -1.02 22.23 16.53
CA HIS A 57 -0.14 23.18 17.21
C HIS A 57 1.28 23.25 16.60
N LEU A 58 1.63 22.32 15.71
CA LEU A 58 2.91 22.31 15.01
C LEU A 58 2.91 23.37 13.90
N SER A 59 4.09 23.92 13.61
CA SER A 59 4.28 24.67 12.36
C SER A 59 4.19 23.71 11.18
N GLU A 60 3.86 24.23 10.00
CA GLU A 60 3.75 23.45 8.77
C GLU A 60 5.02 22.63 8.48
N GLU A 61 6.20 23.25 8.60
CA GLU A 61 7.49 22.56 8.45
C GLU A 61 7.66 21.39 9.44
N LYS A 62 7.33 21.59 10.73
CA LYS A 62 7.43 20.54 11.75
C LYS A 62 6.41 19.43 11.54
N LEU A 63 5.22 19.79 11.08
CA LEU A 63 4.18 18.82 10.74
C LEU A 63 4.64 17.96 9.57
N PHE A 64 5.19 18.58 8.52
CA PHE A 64 5.73 17.88 7.36
C PHE A 64 6.87 16.94 7.74
N GLU A 65 7.85 17.40 8.53
CA GLU A 65 8.94 16.55 9.03
C GLU A 65 8.42 15.36 9.86
N TYR A 66 7.44 15.63 10.73
CA TYR A 66 6.85 14.61 11.59
C TYR A 66 6.12 13.54 10.77
N VAL A 67 5.23 13.97 9.87
CA VAL A 67 4.46 13.07 8.99
C VAL A 67 5.39 12.26 8.11
N THR A 68 6.39 12.90 7.48
CA THR A 68 7.39 12.22 6.64
C THR A 68 8.11 11.13 7.41
N LYS A 69 8.58 11.43 8.63
CA LYS A 69 9.27 10.45 9.49
C LYS A 69 8.39 9.24 9.81
N CYS A 70 7.11 9.47 10.10
CA CYS A 70 6.16 8.41 10.37
C CYS A 70 5.88 7.57 9.12
N ILE A 71 5.64 8.18 7.96
CA ILE A 71 5.45 7.48 6.69
C ILE A 71 6.66 6.58 6.41
N THR A 72 7.88 7.14 6.47
CA THR A 72 9.13 6.38 6.28
C THR A 72 9.18 5.16 7.21
N LYS A 73 8.99 5.37 8.52
CA LYS A 73 9.00 4.27 9.50
C LYS A 73 7.95 3.20 9.15
N ASN A 74 6.71 3.61 8.90
CA ASN A 74 5.60 2.71 8.65
C ASN A 74 5.76 1.93 7.34
N SER A 75 6.33 2.56 6.30
CA SER A 75 6.67 1.90 5.04
C SER A 75 7.68 0.78 5.26
N TYR A 76 8.79 1.04 5.96
CA TYR A 76 9.76 -0.03 6.27
C TYR A 76 9.17 -1.13 7.15
N GLU A 77 8.28 -0.80 8.09
CA GLU A 77 7.58 -1.82 8.90
C GLU A 77 6.64 -2.69 8.05
N PHE A 78 5.99 -2.12 7.04
CA PHE A 78 5.06 -2.84 6.18
C PHE A 78 5.75 -3.87 5.27
N TRP A 79 6.84 -3.48 4.60
CA TRP A 79 7.60 -4.40 3.74
C TRP A 79 8.67 -5.22 4.49
N GLY A 80 9.01 -4.84 5.72
CA GLY A 80 9.89 -5.59 6.60
C GLY A 80 11.27 -5.84 5.98
N GLU A 81 11.58 -7.12 5.72
CA GLU A 81 12.86 -7.55 5.12
C GLU A 81 13.05 -7.06 3.68
N ARG A 82 11.98 -6.60 3.02
CA ARG A 82 12.01 -6.02 1.67
C ARG A 82 12.11 -4.50 1.71
N SER A 83 13.15 -4.01 2.38
CA SER A 83 13.40 -2.56 2.51
C SER A 83 13.59 -1.85 1.17
N ASP A 84 14.02 -2.58 0.14
CA ASP A 84 14.12 -2.11 -1.24
C ASP A 84 12.76 -1.66 -1.81
N LEU A 85 11.68 -2.33 -1.43
CA LEU A 85 10.32 -1.94 -1.86
C LEU A 85 9.84 -0.69 -1.11
N ALA A 86 10.23 -0.54 0.16
CA ALA A 86 9.96 0.69 0.91
C ALA A 86 10.73 1.89 0.32
N ASP A 87 11.98 1.68 -0.10
CA ASP A 87 12.77 2.70 -0.80
C ASP A 87 12.10 3.13 -2.11
N GLU A 88 11.60 2.16 -2.89
CA GLU A 88 10.88 2.41 -4.14
C GLU A 88 9.59 3.22 -3.89
N TYR A 89 8.81 2.83 -2.88
CA TYR A 89 7.62 3.58 -2.45
C TYR A 89 7.93 5.03 -2.10
N LEU A 90 8.94 5.26 -1.26
CA LEU A 90 9.30 6.60 -0.80
C LEU A 90 9.85 7.46 -1.95
N ALA A 91 10.55 6.86 -2.91
CA ALA A 91 11.02 7.56 -4.10
C ALA A 91 9.86 8.04 -4.99
N GLU A 92 8.87 7.18 -5.23
CA GLU A 92 7.68 7.54 -6.00
C GLU A 92 6.79 8.54 -5.25
N LEU A 93 6.64 8.39 -3.93
CA LEU A 93 5.93 9.36 -3.10
C LEU A 93 6.61 10.74 -3.15
N ASN A 94 7.93 10.82 -3.07
CA ASN A 94 8.63 12.10 -3.17
C ASN A 94 8.43 12.77 -4.53
N LYS A 95 8.46 11.98 -5.63
CA LYS A 95 8.14 12.50 -6.97
C LYS A 95 6.70 13.02 -7.05
N SER A 96 5.76 12.38 -6.36
CA SER A 96 4.37 12.84 -6.32
C SER A 96 4.24 14.23 -5.68
N PHE A 97 5.03 14.55 -4.64
CA PHE A 97 5.06 15.88 -4.03
C PHE A 97 5.68 16.95 -4.92
N GLU A 98 6.58 16.56 -5.82
CA GLU A 98 7.25 17.46 -6.77
C GLU A 98 6.46 17.67 -8.07
N SER A 99 5.39 16.90 -8.27
CA SER A 99 4.60 16.85 -9.50
C SER A 99 3.28 17.61 -9.37
N GLU A 100 2.71 18.04 -10.50
CA GLU A 100 1.33 18.56 -10.55
C GLU A 100 0.32 17.43 -10.30
N ASP A 101 -0.96 17.77 -10.06
CA ASP A 101 -2.07 16.91 -9.59
C ASP A 101 -2.36 15.61 -10.40
N THR A 102 -1.56 15.27 -11.40
CA THR A 102 -1.73 14.12 -12.30
C THR A 102 -0.62 13.06 -12.20
N TYR A 103 0.22 13.13 -11.16
CA TYR A 103 1.26 12.12 -10.96
C TYR A 103 0.68 10.71 -10.83
N THR A 104 1.22 9.78 -11.61
CA THR A 104 0.93 8.35 -11.51
C THR A 104 2.20 7.64 -11.12
N ALA A 105 2.15 6.87 -10.03
CA ALA A 105 3.30 6.10 -9.58
C ALA A 105 3.69 5.05 -10.62
N ASN A 106 5.00 4.84 -10.78
CA ASN A 106 5.54 3.85 -11.70
C ASN A 106 6.41 2.85 -10.94
N PHE A 107 5.74 1.92 -10.28
CA PHE A 107 6.38 0.84 -9.54
C PHE A 107 6.85 -0.31 -10.43
N SER A 108 7.83 -1.07 -9.94
CA SER A 108 8.33 -2.29 -10.53
C SER A 108 7.30 -3.42 -10.45
N GLU A 109 7.38 -4.38 -11.37
CA GLU A 109 6.54 -5.59 -11.33
C GLU A 109 6.70 -6.32 -9.99
N GLU A 110 7.91 -6.34 -9.44
CA GLU A 110 8.19 -6.97 -8.15
C GLU A 110 7.50 -6.25 -6.99
N PHE A 111 7.48 -4.91 -7.00
CA PHE A 111 6.75 -4.12 -6.02
C PHE A 111 5.26 -4.46 -6.02
N TYR A 112 4.61 -4.51 -7.18
CA TYR A 112 3.21 -4.90 -7.28
C TYR A 112 2.98 -6.32 -6.76
N ILE A 113 3.80 -7.27 -7.21
CA ILE A 113 3.65 -8.68 -6.82
C ILE A 113 3.76 -8.82 -5.30
N GLU A 114 4.80 -8.28 -4.66
CA GLU A 114 4.97 -8.43 -3.21
C GLU A 114 3.93 -7.65 -2.41
N THR A 115 3.55 -6.46 -2.86
CA THR A 115 2.53 -5.65 -2.18
C THR A 115 1.16 -6.33 -2.25
N ILE A 116 0.76 -6.85 -3.40
CA ILE A 116 -0.50 -7.60 -3.57
C ILE A 116 -0.53 -8.82 -2.64
N LYS A 117 0.58 -9.56 -2.49
CA LYS A 117 0.65 -10.67 -1.52
C LYS A 117 0.39 -10.20 -0.10
N LEU A 118 1.00 -9.10 0.32
CA LEU A 118 0.81 -8.54 1.66
C LEU A 118 -0.64 -8.08 1.88
N ILE A 119 -1.29 -7.51 0.86
CA ILE A 119 -2.73 -7.16 0.92
C ILE A 119 -3.59 -8.41 1.15
N ILE A 120 -3.37 -9.45 0.34
CA ILE A 120 -4.10 -10.72 0.40
C ILE A 120 -3.90 -11.39 1.75
N GLN A 121 -2.65 -11.56 2.16
CA GLN A 121 -2.29 -12.24 3.42
C GLN A 121 -2.69 -11.41 4.65
N GLY A 122 -2.76 -10.09 4.52
CA GLY A 122 -3.21 -9.18 5.56
C GLY A 122 -4.73 -9.12 5.74
N GLY A 123 -5.51 -9.81 4.87
CA GLY A 123 -6.96 -9.98 5.01
C GLY A 123 -7.78 -8.70 4.84
N LYS A 124 -7.25 -7.64 4.20
CA LYS A 124 -7.97 -6.37 4.05
C LYS A 124 -9.19 -6.53 3.12
N TRP A 125 -9.07 -7.31 2.05
CA TRP A 125 -10.09 -7.45 0.98
C TRP A 125 -10.49 -8.89 0.67
N PHE A 126 -9.66 -9.80 1.09
CA PHE A 126 -9.89 -11.22 0.95
C PHE A 126 -10.11 -11.72 2.37
N GLU A 127 -11.31 -12.22 2.66
CA GLU A 127 -11.47 -13.10 3.84
C GLU A 127 -10.34 -14.12 3.75
N ALA A 128 -9.65 -14.38 4.85
CA ALA A 128 -8.44 -15.19 4.86
C ALA A 128 -8.69 -16.52 4.13
N PHE A 129 -8.29 -16.60 2.86
CA PHE A 129 -8.53 -17.78 2.07
C PHE A 129 -7.26 -18.62 2.03
N ASP A 130 -7.46 -19.92 2.14
CA ASP A 130 -6.45 -20.87 1.73
C ASP A 130 -6.53 -21.00 0.21
N ILE A 131 -5.44 -20.67 -0.49
CA ILE A 131 -5.31 -21.01 -1.91
C ILE A 131 -5.19 -22.53 -2.00
N VAL A 132 -6.26 -23.20 -2.46
CA VAL A 132 -6.37 -24.66 -2.41
C VAL A 132 -5.76 -25.31 -3.66
N GLU A 133 -5.97 -24.74 -4.84
CA GLU A 133 -5.50 -25.31 -6.12
C GLU A 133 -5.46 -24.25 -7.23
N VAL A 134 -4.56 -24.43 -8.20
CA VAL A 134 -4.53 -23.64 -9.45
C VAL A 134 -4.68 -24.58 -10.62
N ASP A 135 -5.69 -24.33 -11.46
CA ASP A 135 -5.88 -25.06 -12.71
C ASP A 135 -5.16 -24.31 -13.86
N PRO A 136 -4.09 -24.86 -14.44
CA PRO A 136 -3.37 -24.24 -15.56
C PRO A 136 -4.06 -24.45 -16.91
N SER A 137 -5.18 -25.19 -16.99
CA SER A 137 -5.83 -25.56 -18.25
C SER A 137 -6.77 -24.50 -18.83
N SER A 138 -7.13 -23.48 -18.05
CA SER A 138 -7.86 -22.29 -18.51
C SER A 138 -7.39 -21.05 -17.76
N GLU A 139 -6.80 -20.07 -18.45
CA GLU A 139 -6.53 -18.68 -17.99
C GLU A 139 -6.17 -18.51 -16.49
N TYR A 140 -5.44 -19.46 -15.90
CA TYR A 140 -5.09 -19.53 -14.46
C TYR A 140 -6.26 -19.22 -13.51
N GLN A 141 -7.24 -20.12 -13.42
CA GLN A 141 -8.24 -20.04 -12.34
C GLN A 141 -7.63 -20.47 -11.00
N VAL A 142 -7.70 -19.59 -10.01
CA VAL A 142 -7.31 -19.86 -8.62
C VAL A 142 -8.54 -20.28 -7.83
N ILE A 143 -8.50 -21.46 -7.21
CA ILE A 143 -9.58 -22.00 -6.38
C ILE A 143 -9.26 -21.69 -4.92
N PHE A 144 -10.15 -20.93 -4.27
CA PHE A 144 -10.11 -20.60 -2.84
C PHE A 144 -11.29 -21.25 -2.10
N ARG A 145 -11.11 -21.51 -0.80
CA ARG A 145 -12.19 -21.86 0.13
C ARG A 145 -12.32 -20.75 1.18
N GLU A 146 -13.58 -20.36 1.45
CA GLU A 146 -13.99 -19.65 2.67
C GLU A 146 -13.77 -20.52 3.92
#